data_AF-A0AAN6LKY6-F1
#
_entry.id   AF-A0AAN6LKY6-F1
#
_cell.length_a   1.000
_cell.length_b   1.000
_cell.length_c   1.000
_cell.angle_alpha   90.00
_cell.angle_beta   90.00
_cell.angle_gamma   90.00
#
_symmetry.space_group_name_H-M   'P 1'
#
loop_
_entity.id
_entity.type
_entity.pdbx_description
1 polymer ?
#
loop_
_entity_poly.entity_id
_entity_poly.type
_entity_poly.pdbx_seq_one_letter_code
_entity_poly.pdbx_strand_id
1 'polypeptide(L)'
;MLRRKRPSTKFGWWWLRTKSKILRYRTPLLLRGTITRLRHHHKRPYLALLRLCLPTTSLTWKYPLPKPVPPLDFIKDPELAFERRREGTFRNLQAIPIWRSRDTPLRSLYRLYEAIIGGDEMLPVVGYETEYFFFQSRRSWELPRIPDPQDPDPIRYAILAGIVEGLLESFNFRLSVGLRRDYKHVIATNEGYAPYDPVSGPSWPKHVPAVDKQYLRDTMPQDMLDSEGRLVLHEGVEDGPFVRRNIIATEHKFWTI
;
A
#
# COMPACT_ATOMS: atom_id res chain seq x y z
N MET A 1 39.18 61.93 9.82
CA MET A 1 39.05 60.59 10.44
C MET A 1 37.69 59.99 10.07
N LEU A 2 37.62 59.09 9.10
CA LEU A 2 36.38 58.39 8.72
C LEU A 2 36.26 57.08 9.51
N ARG A 3 35.30 57.04 10.45
CA ARG A 3 35.03 55.88 11.31
C ARG A 3 34.33 54.79 10.50
N ARG A 4 35.07 53.79 10.03
CA ARG A 4 34.54 52.61 9.32
C ARG A 4 33.62 51.82 10.26
N LYS A 5 32.30 51.87 10.03
CA LYS A 5 31.31 51.03 10.73
C LYS A 5 31.63 49.56 10.45
N ARG A 6 32.03 48.81 11.49
CA ARG A 6 32.17 47.34 11.40
C ARG A 6 30.78 46.75 11.12
N PRO A 7 30.63 45.81 10.17
CA PRO A 7 29.36 45.16 9.94
C PRO A 7 28.98 44.33 11.17
N SER A 8 27.71 44.40 11.56
CA SER A 8 27.09 43.59 12.63
C SER A 8 27.09 42.11 12.21
N THR A 9 28.22 41.43 12.37
CA THR A 9 28.43 40.03 11.96
C THR A 9 27.83 39.02 12.93
N LYS A 10 27.58 39.40 14.19
CA LYS A 10 27.06 38.48 15.21
C LYS A 10 25.59 38.11 14.98
N PHE A 11 24.76 39.06 14.56
CA PHE A 11 23.33 38.81 14.33
C PHE A 11 23.09 37.93 13.10
N GLY A 12 23.82 38.19 12.00
CA GLY A 12 23.74 37.37 10.79
C GLY A 12 24.21 35.94 11.01
N TRP A 13 25.30 35.74 11.78
CA TRP A 13 25.83 34.40 12.06
C TRP A 13 24.95 33.61 13.03
N TRP A 14 24.39 34.26 14.07
CA TRP A 14 23.41 33.65 14.95
C TRP A 14 22.15 33.28 14.17
N TRP A 15 21.61 34.17 13.33
CA TRP A 15 20.48 33.88 12.46
C TRP A 15 20.75 32.73 11.48
N LEU A 16 21.93 32.67 10.86
CA LEU A 16 22.33 31.57 9.98
C LEU A 16 22.45 30.24 10.75
N ARG A 17 22.98 30.24 11.97
CA ARG A 17 23.03 29.05 12.84
C ARG A 17 21.64 28.60 13.29
N THR A 18 20.79 29.53 13.72
CA THR A 18 19.42 29.24 14.15
C THR A 18 18.59 28.75 12.96
N LYS A 19 18.72 29.38 11.79
CA LYS A 19 18.13 28.92 10.53
C LYS A 19 18.63 27.54 10.14
N SER A 20 19.93 27.27 10.23
CA SER A 20 20.49 25.93 9.95
C SER A 20 19.98 24.87 10.94
N LYS A 21 19.86 25.20 12.23
CA LYS A 21 19.24 24.31 13.24
C LYS A 21 17.76 24.06 12.92
N ILE A 22 16.98 25.10 12.64
CA ILE A 22 15.56 24.99 12.22
C ILE A 22 15.42 24.18 10.92
N LEU A 23 16.32 24.37 9.95
CA LEU A 23 16.33 23.61 8.70
C LEU A 23 16.73 22.14 8.90
N ARG A 24 17.52 21.84 9.94
CA ARG A 24 17.92 20.48 10.33
C ARG A 24 16.93 19.80 11.27
N TYR A 25 16.03 20.55 11.91
CA TYR A 25 14.93 19.98 12.70
C TYR A 25 13.99 19.21 11.76
N ARG A 26 14.17 17.89 11.72
CA ARG A 26 13.24 16.98 11.09
C ARG A 26 12.14 16.68 12.10
N THR A 27 10.98 17.29 11.92
CA THR A 27 9.78 16.89 12.66
C THR A 27 9.31 15.53 12.11
N PRO A 28 8.70 14.66 12.94
CA PRO A 28 8.18 13.37 12.47
C PRO A 28 7.14 13.52 11.34
N LEU A 29 6.51 14.69 11.22
CA LEU A 29 5.55 15.03 10.17
C LEU A 29 6.22 15.43 8.84
N LEU A 30 7.55 15.62 8.82
CA LEU A 30 8.34 16.02 7.65
C LEU A 30 7.69 17.17 6.87
N LEU A 31 7.20 18.19 7.58
CA LEU A 31 6.30 19.21 7.02
C LEU A 31 6.81 19.86 5.73
N ARG A 32 8.12 20.14 5.65
CA ARG A 32 8.75 20.68 4.43
C ARG A 32 8.60 19.72 3.24
N GLY A 33 8.91 18.45 3.45
CA GLY A 33 8.76 17.41 2.43
C GLY A 33 7.30 17.21 2.03
N THR A 34 6.39 17.21 3.02
CA THR A 34 4.95 17.15 2.81
C THR A 34 4.46 18.32 1.94
N ILE A 35 4.86 19.55 2.24
CA ILE A 35 4.48 20.72 1.43
C ILE A 35 5.07 20.66 0.02
N THR A 36 6.33 20.25 -0.14
CA THR A 36 6.93 20.05 -1.47
C THR A 36 6.11 19.05 -2.29
N ARG A 37 5.72 17.91 -1.69
CA ARG A 37 4.90 16.87 -2.33
C ARG A 37 3.52 17.37 -2.72
N LEU A 38 2.86 18.12 -1.83
CA LEU A 38 1.53 18.65 -2.09
C LEU A 38 1.53 19.72 -3.20
N ARG A 39 2.63 20.45 -3.41
CA ARG A 39 2.74 21.44 -4.50
C ARG A 39 2.60 20.85 -5.90
N HIS A 40 2.94 19.57 -6.09
CA HIS A 40 2.85 18.94 -7.40
C HIS A 40 1.40 18.73 -7.87
N HIS A 41 0.45 18.58 -6.94
CA HIS A 41 -0.95 18.24 -7.27
C HIS A 41 -1.97 19.23 -6.71
N HIS A 42 -1.56 20.19 -5.89
CA HIS A 42 -2.47 21.17 -5.30
C HIS A 42 -1.99 22.59 -5.52
N LYS A 43 -2.85 23.41 -6.16
CA LYS A 43 -2.66 24.88 -6.28
C LYS A 43 -2.47 25.56 -4.92
N ARG A 44 -3.06 25.00 -3.85
CA ARG A 44 -3.00 25.51 -2.48
C ARG A 44 -2.46 24.43 -1.52
N PRO A 45 -1.13 24.20 -1.47
CA PRO A 45 -0.54 23.07 -0.74
C PRO A 45 -0.73 23.16 0.78
N TYR A 46 -0.75 24.36 1.36
CA TYR A 46 -0.99 24.53 2.79
C TYR A 46 -2.45 24.24 3.19
N LEU A 47 -3.41 24.59 2.33
CA LEU A 47 -4.81 24.21 2.52
C LEU A 47 -5.01 22.70 2.40
N ALA A 48 -4.31 22.06 1.45
CA ALA A 48 -4.30 20.61 1.33
C ALA A 48 -3.73 19.93 2.58
N LEU A 49 -2.63 20.46 3.14
CA LEU A 49 -2.09 19.98 4.41
C LEU A 49 -3.09 20.13 5.55
N LEU A 50 -3.74 21.30 5.67
CA LEU A 50 -4.77 21.51 6.69
C LEU A 50 -5.89 20.46 6.58
N ARG A 51 -6.37 20.19 5.36
CA ARG A 51 -7.38 19.15 5.10
C ARG A 51 -6.93 17.74 5.50
N LEU A 52 -5.64 17.42 5.37
CA LEU A 52 -5.10 16.14 5.84
C LEU A 52 -5.12 16.00 7.38
N CYS A 53 -5.08 17.13 8.10
CA CYS A 53 -5.16 17.16 9.56
C CYS A 53 -6.60 17.15 10.08
N LEU A 54 -7.59 17.51 9.26
CA LEU A 54 -8.99 17.48 9.66
C LEU A 54 -9.50 16.02 9.77
N PRO A 55 -10.32 15.69 10.78
CA PRO A 55 -10.99 14.39 10.83
C PRO A 55 -11.88 14.19 9.61
N THR A 56 -12.18 12.93 9.27
CA THR A 56 -13.14 12.66 8.20
C THR A 56 -14.55 13.09 8.63
N THR A 57 -15.48 13.11 7.68
CA THR A 57 -16.90 13.37 7.93
C THR A 57 -17.50 12.49 9.03
N SER A 58 -16.93 11.31 9.26
CA SER A 58 -17.32 10.37 10.33
C SER A 58 -16.65 10.61 11.69
N LEU A 59 -15.96 11.75 11.89
CA LEU A 59 -15.17 12.08 13.10
C LEU A 59 -14.06 11.06 13.45
N THR A 60 -13.77 10.10 12.57
CA THR A 60 -12.72 9.12 12.74
C THR A 60 -11.38 9.68 12.27
N TRP A 61 -10.30 9.35 12.99
CA TRP A 61 -8.94 9.67 12.52
C TRP A 61 -8.57 8.86 11.27
N LYS A 62 -9.05 7.62 11.19
CA LYS A 62 -8.77 6.73 10.06
C LYS A 62 -9.63 7.07 8.86
N TYR A 63 -9.06 6.92 7.67
CA TYR A 63 -9.83 7.06 6.45
C TYR A 63 -10.79 5.86 6.29
N PRO A 64 -12.07 6.11 5.95
CA PRO A 64 -13.01 5.03 5.65
C PRO A 64 -12.57 4.31 4.38
N LEU A 65 -13.03 3.09 4.18
CA LEU A 65 -12.82 2.40 2.91
C LEU A 65 -13.58 3.18 1.80
N PRO A 66 -12.94 3.55 0.67
CA PRO A 66 -13.66 4.08 -0.48
C PRO A 66 -14.66 3.04 -0.98
N LYS A 67 -15.74 3.47 -1.64
CA LYS A 67 -16.69 2.53 -2.25
C LYS A 67 -15.91 1.57 -3.18
N PRO A 68 -15.91 0.25 -2.89
CA PRO A 68 -15.23 -0.72 -3.75
C PRO A 68 -15.88 -0.75 -5.13
N VAL A 69 -15.05 -0.89 -6.15
CA VAL A 69 -15.50 -1.07 -7.53
C VAL A 69 -15.68 -2.58 -7.79
N PRO A 70 -16.81 -3.00 -8.39
CA PRO A 70 -17.04 -4.38 -8.82
C PRO A 70 -15.93 -4.90 -9.73
N PRO A 71 -15.56 -6.20 -9.64
CA PRO A 71 -14.56 -6.80 -10.52
C PRO A 71 -14.87 -6.65 -12.01
N LEU A 72 -16.14 -6.79 -12.38
CA LEU A 72 -16.59 -6.68 -13.76
C LEU A 72 -16.34 -5.29 -14.37
N ASP A 73 -16.35 -4.23 -13.55
CA ASP A 73 -16.13 -2.86 -14.04
C ASP A 73 -14.66 -2.66 -14.45
N PHE A 74 -13.71 -3.26 -13.71
CA PHE A 74 -12.29 -3.24 -14.10
C PHE A 74 -12.01 -4.04 -15.36
N ILE A 75 -12.74 -5.14 -15.57
CA ILE A 75 -12.58 -5.97 -16.77
C ILE A 75 -13.13 -5.24 -18.00
N LYS A 76 -14.25 -4.51 -17.85
CA LYS A 76 -14.85 -3.71 -18.94
C LYS A 76 -14.02 -2.48 -19.29
N ASP A 77 -13.32 -1.92 -18.31
CA ASP A 77 -12.49 -0.73 -18.48
C ASP A 77 -11.11 -0.96 -17.83
N PRO A 78 -10.15 -1.53 -18.58
CA PRO A 78 -8.81 -1.80 -18.06
C PRO A 78 -8.07 -0.54 -17.56
N GLU A 79 -8.37 0.64 -18.10
CA GLU A 79 -7.77 1.91 -17.69
C GLU A 79 -8.27 2.39 -16.33
N LEU A 80 -9.45 1.92 -15.88
CA LEU A 80 -10.07 2.36 -14.62
C LEU A 80 -9.14 2.18 -13.42
N ALA A 81 -8.36 1.10 -13.38
CA ALA A 81 -7.40 0.86 -12.30
C ALA A 81 -6.28 1.92 -12.28
N PHE A 82 -5.79 2.33 -13.46
CA PHE A 82 -4.80 3.39 -13.62
C PHE A 82 -5.37 4.77 -13.27
N GLU A 83 -6.56 5.09 -13.77
CA GLU A 83 -7.24 6.36 -13.50
C GLU A 83 -7.44 6.58 -12.01
N ARG A 84 -8.05 5.60 -11.32
CA ARG A 84 -8.27 5.65 -9.87
C ARG A 84 -6.97 5.82 -9.09
N ARG A 85 -5.89 5.17 -9.54
CA ARG A 85 -4.58 5.30 -8.91
C ARG A 85 -3.97 6.69 -9.14
N ARG A 86 -4.13 7.24 -10.34
CA ARG A 86 -3.64 8.57 -10.73
C ARG A 86 -4.40 9.67 -9.98
N GLU A 87 -5.72 9.58 -9.93
CA GLU A 87 -6.58 10.49 -9.16
C GLU A 87 -6.27 10.43 -7.67
N GLY A 88 -6.17 9.21 -7.13
CA GLY A 88 -5.82 8.97 -5.73
C GLY A 88 -4.42 9.45 -5.37
N THR A 89 -3.54 9.67 -6.36
CA THR A 89 -2.15 10.10 -6.19
C THR A 89 -1.40 9.28 -5.12
N PHE A 90 -1.72 7.98 -5.00
CA PHE A 90 -1.43 7.19 -3.80
C PHE A 90 0.07 7.12 -3.49
N ARG A 91 0.91 6.96 -4.51
CA ARG A 91 2.38 6.91 -4.33
C ARG A 91 2.92 8.17 -3.67
N ASN A 92 2.38 9.34 -4.03
CA ASN A 92 2.79 10.60 -3.41
C ASN A 92 2.23 10.73 -1.98
N LEU A 93 0.98 10.34 -1.77
CA LEU A 93 0.33 10.38 -0.46
C LEU A 93 0.97 9.42 0.56
N GLN A 94 1.40 8.24 0.12
CA GLN A 94 2.14 7.27 0.93
C GLN A 94 3.47 7.83 1.44
N ALA A 95 4.05 8.83 0.79
CA ALA A 95 5.26 9.50 1.28
C ALA A 95 4.97 10.63 2.28
N ILE A 96 3.70 10.95 2.55
CA ILE A 96 3.27 12.01 3.48
C ILE A 96 2.95 11.38 4.85
N PRO A 97 3.68 11.69 5.94
CA PRO A 97 3.51 11.04 7.24
C PRO A 97 2.10 11.19 7.83
N ILE A 98 1.49 12.37 7.72
CA ILE A 98 0.15 12.61 8.28
C ILE A 98 -0.92 11.78 7.55
N TRP A 99 -0.83 11.65 6.23
CA TRP A 99 -1.73 10.80 5.45
C TRP A 99 -1.55 9.32 5.82
N ARG A 100 -0.29 8.84 5.87
CA ARG A 100 0.03 7.47 6.32
C ARG A 100 -0.52 7.17 7.71
N SER A 101 -0.48 8.14 8.61
CA SER A 101 -0.98 7.98 9.99
C SER A 101 -2.47 7.59 10.02
N ARG A 102 -3.23 8.01 9.00
CA ARG A 102 -4.68 7.85 8.83
C ARG A 102 -5.07 6.68 7.93
N ASP A 103 -4.16 6.23 7.06
CA ASP A 103 -4.39 5.06 6.21
C ASP A 103 -4.51 3.77 7.04
N THR A 104 -5.10 2.73 6.43
CA THR A 104 -5.44 1.46 7.09
C THR A 104 -4.97 0.26 6.25
N PRO A 105 -4.70 -0.89 6.88
CA PRO A 105 -4.36 -2.12 6.13
C PRO A 105 -5.49 -2.50 5.17
N LEU A 106 -6.76 -2.36 5.57
CA LEU A 106 -7.89 -2.67 4.71
C LEU A 106 -7.89 -1.83 3.42
N ARG A 107 -7.66 -0.51 3.52
CA ARG A 107 -7.53 0.34 2.32
C ARG A 107 -6.37 -0.07 1.42
N SER A 108 -5.27 -0.57 1.99
CA SER A 108 -4.13 -1.08 1.22
C SER A 108 -4.46 -2.40 0.52
N LEU A 109 -5.20 -3.31 1.17
CA LEU A 109 -5.70 -4.54 0.54
C LEU A 109 -6.60 -4.25 -0.66
N TYR A 110 -7.50 -3.26 -0.56
CA TYR A 110 -8.33 -2.90 -1.71
C TYR A 110 -7.51 -2.26 -2.83
N ARG A 111 -6.43 -1.52 -2.54
CA ARG A 111 -5.51 -1.04 -3.58
C ARG A 111 -4.72 -2.19 -4.23
N LEU A 112 -4.38 -3.24 -3.48
CA LEU A 112 -3.78 -4.47 -4.03
C LEU A 112 -4.78 -5.21 -4.90
N TYR A 113 -6.05 -5.31 -4.48
CA TYR A 113 -7.13 -5.87 -5.30
C TYR A 113 -7.27 -5.12 -6.62
N GLU A 114 -7.37 -3.79 -6.59
CA GLU A 114 -7.47 -2.96 -7.81
C GLU A 114 -6.25 -3.15 -8.73
N ALA A 115 -5.06 -3.38 -8.17
CA ALA A 115 -3.86 -3.64 -8.96
C ALA A 115 -3.80 -5.06 -9.55
N ILE A 116 -4.28 -6.07 -8.83
CA ILE A 116 -4.33 -7.45 -9.31
C ILE A 116 -5.38 -7.62 -10.40
N ILE A 117 -6.53 -6.98 -10.27
CA ILE A 117 -7.57 -7.08 -11.28
C ILE A 117 -7.29 -6.20 -12.52
N GLY A 118 -6.48 -5.16 -12.37
CA GLY A 118 -6.00 -4.33 -13.48
C GLY A 118 -5.01 -5.05 -14.42
N GLY A 119 -4.74 -6.34 -14.20
CA GLY A 119 -3.93 -7.18 -15.07
C GLY A 119 -2.44 -6.91 -15.01
N ASP A 120 -1.72 -7.47 -15.98
CA ASP A 120 -0.25 -7.53 -16.00
C ASP A 120 0.42 -6.15 -15.95
N GLU A 121 -0.18 -5.13 -16.57
CA GLU A 121 0.36 -3.77 -16.58
C GLU A 121 0.38 -3.12 -15.19
N MET A 122 -0.51 -3.57 -14.30
CA MET A 122 -0.62 -3.10 -12.93
C MET A 122 0.23 -3.91 -11.95
N LEU A 123 0.88 -5.01 -12.36
CA LEU A 123 1.75 -5.81 -11.49
C LEU A 123 2.85 -5.01 -10.77
N PRO A 124 3.55 -4.03 -11.38
CA PRO A 124 4.51 -3.19 -10.65
C PRO A 124 3.89 -2.49 -9.43
N VAL A 125 2.59 -2.17 -9.49
CA VAL A 125 1.85 -1.57 -8.38
C VAL A 125 1.70 -2.52 -7.20
N VAL A 126 1.48 -3.81 -7.46
CA VAL A 126 1.41 -4.86 -6.41
C VAL A 126 2.69 -4.85 -5.58
N GLY A 127 3.84 -4.74 -6.22
CA GLY A 127 5.14 -4.64 -5.54
C GLY A 127 5.24 -3.42 -4.63
N TYR A 128 4.97 -2.22 -5.17
CA TYR A 128 5.03 -0.97 -4.39
C TYR A 128 4.07 -0.95 -3.20
N GLU A 129 2.85 -1.47 -3.40
CA GLU A 129 1.84 -1.50 -2.36
C GLU A 129 2.16 -2.55 -1.29
N THR A 130 2.71 -3.70 -1.69
CA THR A 130 3.21 -4.73 -0.77
C THR A 130 4.37 -4.20 0.07
N GLU A 131 5.33 -3.50 -0.56
CA GLU A 131 6.44 -2.84 0.14
C GLU A 131 5.91 -1.80 1.13
N TYR A 132 4.98 -0.95 0.69
CA TYR A 132 4.33 0.04 1.54
C TYR A 132 3.67 -0.63 2.76
N PHE A 133 2.92 -1.72 2.57
CA PHE A 133 2.26 -2.46 3.65
C PHE A 133 3.29 -3.05 4.62
N PHE A 134 4.34 -3.69 4.10
CA PHE A 134 5.39 -4.33 4.89
C PHE A 134 6.04 -3.34 5.86
N PHE A 135 6.36 -2.14 5.39
CA PHE A 135 7.01 -1.12 6.22
C PHE A 135 6.07 -0.35 7.14
N GLN A 136 4.77 -0.66 7.17
CA GLN A 136 3.89 -0.18 8.23
C GLN A 136 4.07 -0.98 9.52
N SER A 137 5.12 -0.68 10.29
CA SER A 137 5.45 -1.37 11.54
C SER A 137 4.47 -1.14 12.71
N ARG A 138 3.40 -0.37 12.51
CA ARG A 138 2.41 -0.06 13.54
C ARG A 138 1.55 -1.29 13.85
N ARG A 139 1.19 -1.49 15.13
CA ARG A 139 0.34 -2.60 15.57
C ARG A 139 -0.93 -2.77 14.73
N SER A 140 -1.59 -1.68 14.34
CA SER A 140 -2.80 -1.77 13.50
C SER A 140 -2.59 -2.31 12.08
N TRP A 141 -1.35 -2.59 11.67
CA TRP A 141 -0.96 -3.12 10.36
C TRP A 141 -0.34 -4.53 10.45
N GLU A 142 -0.34 -5.14 11.63
CA GLU A 142 0.01 -6.56 11.78
C GLU A 142 -1.02 -7.42 11.04
N LEU A 143 -0.57 -8.45 10.33
CA LEU A 143 -1.44 -9.33 9.54
C LEU A 143 -2.60 -9.95 10.36
N PRO A 144 -2.38 -10.47 11.60
CA PRO A 144 -3.47 -11.03 12.41
C PRO A 144 -4.57 -10.05 12.78
N ARG A 145 -4.33 -8.73 12.64
CA ARG A 145 -5.25 -7.66 13.03
C ARG A 145 -6.03 -7.08 11.87
N ILE A 146 -5.83 -7.58 10.65
CA ILE A 146 -6.63 -7.19 9.51
C ILE A 146 -8.06 -7.69 9.76
N PRO A 147 -9.05 -6.79 9.90
CA PRO A 147 -10.43 -7.22 10.10
C PRO A 147 -10.95 -7.92 8.84
N ASP A 148 -11.86 -8.86 9.04
CA ASP A 148 -12.62 -9.45 7.95
C ASP A 148 -13.51 -8.37 7.29
N PRO A 149 -13.35 -8.07 5.99
CA PRO A 149 -14.21 -7.13 5.29
C PRO A 149 -15.65 -7.61 5.13
N GLN A 150 -15.91 -8.92 5.19
CA GLN A 150 -17.19 -9.54 4.83
C GLN A 150 -17.70 -8.99 3.48
N ASP A 151 -16.82 -8.98 2.48
CA ASP A 151 -17.11 -8.32 1.22
C ASP A 151 -18.26 -9.05 0.50
N PRO A 152 -19.33 -8.33 0.10
CA PRO A 152 -20.51 -8.96 -0.50
C PRO A 152 -20.26 -9.49 -1.91
N ASP A 153 -19.19 -9.04 -2.58
CA ASP A 153 -18.82 -9.52 -3.90
C ASP A 153 -17.91 -10.76 -3.76
N PRO A 154 -18.35 -11.96 -4.19
CA PRO A 154 -17.61 -13.19 -3.95
C PRO A 154 -16.25 -13.21 -4.67
N ILE A 155 -16.13 -12.57 -5.83
CA ILE A 155 -14.89 -12.51 -6.60
C ILE A 155 -13.90 -11.59 -5.91
N ARG A 156 -14.34 -10.38 -5.54
CA ARG A 156 -13.49 -9.45 -4.79
C ARG A 156 -13.08 -10.04 -3.45
N TYR A 157 -13.99 -10.72 -2.73
CA TYR A 157 -13.68 -11.33 -1.45
C TYR A 157 -12.62 -12.44 -1.58
N ALA A 158 -12.75 -13.28 -2.62
CA ALA A 158 -11.76 -14.31 -2.94
C ALA A 158 -10.38 -13.71 -3.28
N ILE A 159 -10.33 -12.63 -4.06
CA ILE A 159 -9.07 -11.93 -4.36
C ILE A 159 -8.44 -11.35 -3.08
N LEU A 160 -9.24 -10.70 -2.22
CA LEU A 160 -8.75 -10.15 -0.95
C LEU A 160 -8.18 -11.24 -0.04
N ALA A 161 -8.83 -12.39 0.04
CA ALA A 161 -8.33 -13.54 0.80
C ALA A 161 -7.01 -14.06 0.23
N GLY A 162 -6.92 -14.18 -1.11
CA GLY A 162 -5.68 -14.56 -1.81
C GLY A 162 -4.53 -13.60 -1.55
N ILE A 163 -4.78 -12.28 -1.60
CA ILE A 163 -3.81 -11.24 -1.27
C ILE A 163 -3.28 -11.42 0.15
N VAL A 164 -4.14 -11.67 1.13
CA VAL A 164 -3.72 -11.76 2.53
C VAL A 164 -2.86 -12.99 2.78
N GLU A 165 -3.17 -14.10 2.13
CA GLU A 165 -2.34 -15.31 2.17
C GLU A 165 -0.99 -15.10 1.47
N GLY A 166 -0.97 -14.48 0.28
CA GLY A 166 0.28 -14.15 -0.41
C GLY A 166 1.14 -13.14 0.36
N LEU A 167 0.53 -12.16 1.04
CA LEU A 167 1.24 -11.25 1.96
C LEU A 167 1.86 -11.99 3.14
N LEU A 168 1.18 -12.99 3.69
CA LEU A 168 1.69 -13.78 4.81
C LEU A 168 2.97 -14.52 4.42
N GLU A 169 2.95 -15.20 3.28
CA GLU A 169 4.09 -15.94 2.77
C GLU A 169 5.26 -14.99 2.43
N SER A 170 4.98 -13.92 1.70
CA SER A 170 5.95 -12.87 1.37
C SER A 170 6.57 -12.23 2.63
N PHE A 171 5.79 -11.99 3.69
CA PHE A 171 6.32 -11.37 4.91
C PHE A 171 7.29 -12.30 5.63
N ASN A 172 6.95 -13.58 5.76
CA ASN A 172 7.84 -14.54 6.40
C ASN A 172 9.14 -14.73 5.60
N PHE A 173 9.07 -14.71 4.27
CA PHE A 173 10.26 -14.68 3.43
C PHE A 173 11.09 -13.40 3.58
N ARG A 174 10.46 -12.22 3.54
CA ARG A 174 11.17 -10.95 3.77
C ARG A 174 11.89 -10.95 5.12
N LEU A 175 11.25 -11.46 6.16
CA LEU A 175 11.84 -11.61 7.49
C LEU A 175 13.00 -12.61 7.51
N SER A 176 12.86 -13.74 6.81
CA SER A 176 13.89 -14.78 6.72
C SER A 176 15.13 -14.30 5.98
N VAL A 177 15.01 -13.41 4.99
CA VAL A 177 16.18 -12.81 4.31
C VAL A 177 16.75 -11.60 5.04
N GLY A 178 16.26 -11.29 6.25
CA GLY A 178 16.82 -10.24 7.11
C GLY A 178 16.13 -8.88 7.00
N LEU A 179 15.08 -8.72 6.19
CA LEU A 179 14.31 -7.49 6.18
C LEU A 179 13.52 -7.33 7.48
N ARG A 180 13.33 -6.09 7.93
CA ARG A 180 12.52 -5.77 9.11
C ARG A 180 11.57 -4.64 8.76
N ARG A 181 10.35 -4.73 9.30
CA ARG A 181 9.25 -3.77 9.05
C ARG A 181 9.56 -2.36 9.54
N ASP A 182 10.48 -2.22 10.51
CA ASP A 182 10.92 -0.94 11.07
C ASP A 182 12.19 -0.39 10.40
N TYR A 183 12.60 -0.97 9.28
CA TYR A 183 13.83 -0.66 8.53
C TYR A 183 15.15 -0.99 9.24
N LYS A 184 15.11 -1.66 10.40
CA LYS A 184 16.33 -2.12 11.09
C LYS A 184 16.73 -3.50 10.58
N HIS A 185 17.14 -3.55 9.32
CA HIS A 185 17.52 -4.79 8.64
C HIS A 185 18.61 -5.55 9.42
N VAL A 186 18.49 -6.87 9.42
CA VAL A 186 19.46 -7.79 10.00
C VAL A 186 20.24 -8.40 8.84
N ILE A 187 21.56 -8.33 8.92
CA ILE A 187 22.42 -8.97 7.92
C ILE A 187 22.30 -10.48 8.13
N ALA A 188 21.94 -11.21 7.08
CA ALA A 188 21.95 -12.66 7.09
C ALA A 188 23.37 -13.16 7.43
N THR A 189 23.48 -14.11 8.35
CA THR A 189 24.76 -14.75 8.67
C THR A 189 25.25 -15.55 7.46
N ASN A 190 26.55 -15.82 7.38
CA ASN A 190 27.17 -16.59 6.27
C ASN A 190 26.59 -18.01 6.07
N GLU A 191 25.69 -18.46 6.95
CA GLU A 191 25.16 -19.82 7.06
C GLU A 191 23.67 -19.94 6.66
N GLY A 192 23.00 -18.87 6.22
CA GLY A 192 21.63 -18.98 5.70
C GLY A 192 20.69 -17.83 6.07
N TYR A 193 19.43 -18.17 6.40
CA TYR A 193 18.38 -17.20 6.73
C TYR A 193 18.66 -16.45 8.05
N ALA A 194 18.27 -15.17 8.12
CA ALA A 194 18.31 -14.38 9.32
C ALA A 194 17.30 -14.90 10.37
N PRO A 195 17.65 -14.88 11.67
CA PRO A 195 16.73 -15.29 12.73
C PRO A 195 15.50 -14.37 12.77
N TYR A 196 14.31 -14.94 12.75
CA TYR A 196 13.06 -14.19 12.82
C TYR A 196 11.96 -14.99 13.50
N ASP A 197 11.01 -14.29 14.11
CA ASP A 197 9.77 -14.88 14.59
C ASP A 197 8.76 -14.91 13.43
N PRO A 198 8.25 -16.09 13.04
CA PRO A 198 7.24 -16.17 11.99
C PRO A 198 5.98 -15.38 12.35
N VAL A 199 5.51 -14.62 11.39
CA VAL A 199 4.24 -13.89 11.47
C VAL A 199 3.12 -14.84 11.10
N SER A 200 2.00 -14.74 11.82
CA SER A 200 0.75 -15.43 11.51
C SER A 200 -0.19 -14.52 10.71
N GLY A 201 -1.09 -15.13 9.93
CA GLY A 201 -2.16 -14.41 9.23
C GLY A 201 -3.43 -14.26 10.08
N PRO A 202 -4.39 -13.44 9.64
CA PRO A 202 -5.73 -13.46 10.22
C PRO A 202 -6.43 -14.80 9.92
N SER A 203 -7.44 -15.16 10.71
CA SER A 203 -8.16 -16.42 10.56
C SER A 203 -9.17 -16.42 9.42
N TRP A 204 -9.73 -15.26 9.05
CA TRP A 204 -10.83 -15.15 8.09
C TRP A 204 -10.51 -15.64 6.66
N PRO A 205 -9.30 -15.46 6.06
CA PRO A 205 -9.04 -15.89 4.68
C PRO A 205 -9.29 -17.39 4.48
N LYS A 206 -8.99 -18.20 5.51
CA LYS A 206 -9.19 -19.66 5.50
C LYS A 206 -10.65 -20.09 5.36
N HIS A 207 -11.59 -19.20 5.70
CA HIS A 207 -13.02 -19.44 5.63
C HIS A 207 -13.66 -18.88 4.35
N VAL A 208 -12.87 -18.22 3.49
CA VAL A 208 -13.37 -17.69 2.22
C VAL A 208 -13.38 -18.82 1.20
N PRO A 209 -14.57 -19.25 0.70
CA PRO A 209 -14.66 -20.34 -0.25
C PRO A 209 -14.09 -19.93 -1.61
N ALA A 210 -13.84 -20.94 -2.44
CA ALA A 210 -13.58 -20.70 -3.85
C ALA A 210 -14.81 -20.08 -4.52
N VAL A 211 -14.58 -19.21 -5.51
CA VAL A 211 -15.69 -18.64 -6.29
C VAL A 211 -16.35 -19.75 -7.09
N ASP A 212 -17.68 -19.81 -7.06
CA ASP A 212 -18.42 -20.80 -7.84
C ASP A 212 -18.14 -20.62 -9.34
N LYS A 213 -17.79 -21.73 -10.01
CA LYS A 213 -17.41 -21.71 -11.42
C LYS A 213 -18.60 -21.37 -12.34
N GLN A 214 -19.83 -21.73 -11.94
CA GLN A 214 -21.01 -21.36 -12.73
C GLN A 214 -21.27 -19.86 -12.62
N TYR A 215 -21.18 -19.31 -11.41
CA TYR A 215 -21.24 -17.88 -11.17
C TYR A 215 -20.19 -17.11 -11.99
N LEU A 216 -18.96 -17.62 -12.08
CA LEU A 216 -17.92 -17.04 -12.95
C LEU A 216 -18.35 -17.05 -14.42
N ARG A 217 -18.85 -18.17 -14.94
CA ARG A 217 -19.34 -18.26 -16.34
C ARG A 217 -20.50 -17.31 -16.64
N ASP A 218 -21.36 -17.08 -15.65
CA ASP A 218 -22.54 -16.22 -15.81
C ASP A 218 -22.20 -14.72 -15.68
N THR A 219 -21.15 -14.38 -14.93
CA THR A 219 -20.80 -12.99 -14.58
C THR A 219 -19.65 -12.43 -15.42
N MET A 220 -18.68 -13.27 -15.78
CA MET A 220 -17.43 -12.85 -16.42
C MET A 220 -17.44 -13.11 -17.93
N PRO A 221 -16.78 -12.25 -18.72
CA PRO A 221 -16.54 -12.51 -20.14
C PRO A 221 -15.81 -13.85 -20.36
N GLN A 222 -16.16 -14.57 -21.42
CA GLN A 222 -15.62 -15.92 -21.69
C GLN A 222 -14.11 -15.91 -21.97
N ASP A 223 -13.59 -14.83 -22.54
CA ASP A 223 -12.17 -14.59 -22.78
C ASP A 223 -11.35 -14.42 -21.49
N MET A 224 -12.01 -14.12 -20.37
CA MET A 224 -11.39 -14.05 -19.05
C MET A 224 -11.43 -15.38 -18.30
N LEU A 225 -11.94 -16.45 -18.91
CA LEU A 225 -12.05 -17.77 -18.29
C LEU A 225 -11.14 -18.77 -18.98
N ASP A 226 -10.52 -19.64 -18.20
CA ASP A 226 -9.80 -20.79 -18.76
C ASP A 226 -10.75 -21.94 -19.12
N SER A 227 -10.21 -23.02 -19.67
CA SER A 227 -10.96 -24.23 -20.02
C SER A 227 -11.65 -24.90 -18.83
N GLU A 228 -11.19 -24.65 -17.61
CA GLU A 228 -11.76 -25.16 -16.37
C GLU A 228 -12.82 -24.23 -15.75
N GLY A 229 -13.08 -23.06 -16.35
CA GLY A 229 -13.98 -22.03 -15.85
C GLY A 229 -13.43 -21.24 -14.66
N ARG A 230 -12.11 -21.14 -14.51
CA ARG A 230 -11.42 -20.28 -13.54
C ARG A 230 -11.20 -18.89 -14.13
N LEU A 231 -11.24 -17.86 -13.30
CA LEU A 231 -11.00 -16.48 -13.71
C LEU A 231 -9.51 -16.24 -13.94
N VAL A 232 -9.12 -15.90 -15.17
CA VAL A 232 -7.74 -15.60 -15.54
C VAL A 232 -7.50 -14.10 -15.46
N LEU A 233 -6.62 -13.68 -14.54
CA LEU A 233 -6.18 -12.28 -14.41
C LEU A 233 -4.74 -12.08 -14.89
N HIS A 234 -3.90 -13.10 -14.74
CA HIS A 234 -2.49 -13.10 -15.14
C HIS A 234 -2.14 -14.47 -15.75
N GLU A 235 -1.33 -14.50 -16.80
CA GLU A 235 -0.95 -15.74 -17.48
C GLU A 235 0.11 -16.55 -16.72
N GLY A 236 0.14 -17.87 -16.95
CA GLY A 236 1.25 -18.75 -16.54
C GLY A 236 1.34 -19.06 -15.05
N VAL A 237 0.22 -19.06 -14.32
CA VAL A 237 0.17 -19.38 -12.88
C VAL A 237 -0.56 -20.70 -12.67
N GLU A 238 0.09 -21.64 -12.00
CA GLU A 238 -0.44 -23.00 -11.82
C GLU A 238 -0.85 -23.32 -10.38
N ASP A 239 -0.31 -22.62 -9.39
CA ASP A 239 -0.59 -22.84 -7.97
C ASP A 239 -0.60 -21.51 -7.19
N GLY A 240 -1.11 -21.55 -5.96
CA GLY A 240 -1.11 -20.43 -5.03
C GLY A 240 -2.46 -20.18 -4.35
N PRO A 241 -2.54 -19.18 -3.47
CA PRO A 241 -3.72 -18.84 -2.70
C PRO A 241 -4.87 -18.35 -3.60
N PHE A 242 -4.57 -17.79 -4.78
CA PHE A 242 -5.58 -17.42 -5.78
C PHE A 242 -6.17 -18.65 -6.48
N VAL A 243 -5.33 -19.62 -6.85
CA VAL A 243 -5.75 -20.82 -7.59
C VAL A 243 -6.72 -21.65 -6.75
N ARG A 244 -6.47 -21.76 -5.43
CA ARG A 244 -7.40 -22.38 -4.46
C ARG A 244 -8.81 -21.77 -4.48
N ARG A 245 -8.98 -20.58 -5.05
CA ARG A 245 -10.23 -19.84 -5.12
C ARG A 245 -10.81 -19.73 -6.53
N ASN A 246 -10.35 -20.55 -7.47
CA ASN A 246 -10.70 -20.49 -8.90
C ASN A 246 -10.28 -19.18 -9.59
N ILE A 247 -9.15 -18.60 -9.17
CA ILE A 247 -8.59 -17.38 -9.77
C ILE A 247 -7.12 -17.62 -10.15
N ILE A 248 -6.77 -17.38 -11.40
CA ILE A 248 -5.40 -17.48 -11.92
C ILE A 248 -4.78 -16.08 -11.85
N ALA A 249 -3.97 -15.84 -10.83
CA ALA A 249 -3.30 -14.57 -10.60
C ALA A 249 -1.92 -14.78 -9.97
N THR A 250 -0.91 -14.04 -10.46
CA THR A 250 0.47 -14.21 -10.01
C THR A 250 0.75 -13.56 -8.65
N GLU A 251 1.58 -14.23 -7.86
CA GLU A 251 2.12 -13.71 -6.61
C GLU A 251 3.50 -13.07 -6.78
N HIS A 252 4.12 -13.15 -7.96
CA HIS A 252 5.52 -12.81 -8.18
C HIS A 252 5.93 -11.45 -7.58
N LYS A 253 5.07 -10.43 -7.73
CA LYS A 253 5.34 -9.07 -7.24
C LYS A 253 5.23 -8.89 -5.73
N PHE A 254 4.60 -9.81 -5.01
CA PHE A 254 4.62 -9.81 -3.55
C PHE A 254 6.04 -10.05 -3.01
N TRP A 255 6.84 -10.85 -3.74
CA TRP A 255 8.18 -11.28 -3.36
C TRP A 255 9.29 -10.33 -3.79
N THR A 256 8.97 -9.33 -4.63
CA THR A 256 9.96 -8.33 -5.08
C THR A 256 10.39 -7.44 -3.90
N ILE A 257 11.70 -7.34 -3.69
CA ILE A 257 12.37 -6.53 -2.65
C ILE A 257 13.08 -5.36 -3.30
#